data_AF-A0A7V7DDL8-F1
#
_entry.id   AF-A0A7V7DDL8-F1
#
_cell.length_a   1.000
_cell.length_b   1.000
_cell.length_c   1.000
_cell.angle_alpha   90.00
_cell.angle_beta   90.00
_cell.angle_gamma   90.00
#
_symmetry.space_group_name_H-M   'P 1'
#
loop_
_entity.id
_entity.type
_entity.pdbx_description
1 polymer ?
#
loop_
_entity_poly.entity_id
_entity_poly.type
_entity_poly.pdbx_seq_one_letter_code
_entity_poly.pdbx_strand_id
1 'polypeptide(L)'
;MKRIKRFTPTQRVFHLVLMLSFFVQSATGLARMYGETHWGHFLASFFGGYSGVLNVHKLVGIFMLAAFFVHVFYVFIKIDWRGFPKSVYGPDSLLPRWEDVGQVLQHLGWILGLKEAPRFDRWAYWEKFDYWAVFWGICILGGTGLILSKPVVSSLYMPGWVLNVLLWIHRIEAILAMGHVFIIHFFIGHLRRHNFPMDLVMFEGSVDLEKVSHERPAWVERLEKQGTLAGNLVKSEPVAFRVTYYVFGYAMIIGCVYLLVNGIVNVSGLLE
;
A
#
# COMPACT_ATOMS: atom_id res chain seq x y z
N MET A 1 8.25 27.20 -6.82
CA MET A 1 6.96 26.86 -6.18
C MET A 1 7.21 26.46 -4.73
N LYS A 2 6.41 26.95 -3.78
CA LYS A 2 6.54 26.57 -2.36
C LYS A 2 5.95 25.16 -2.20
N ARG A 3 6.71 24.23 -1.63
CA ARG A 3 6.24 22.87 -1.34
C ARG A 3 6.20 22.63 0.15
N ILE A 4 5.27 21.80 0.59
CA ILE A 4 5.16 21.37 1.99
C ILE A 4 5.63 19.93 2.13
N LYS A 5 6.44 19.65 3.16
CA LYS A 5 6.88 18.29 3.50
C LYS A 5 5.68 17.46 3.99
N ARG A 6 5.41 16.34 3.32
CA ARG A 6 4.32 15.41 3.66
C ARG A 6 4.83 14.11 4.30
N PHE A 7 5.91 13.55 3.72
CA PHE A 7 6.53 12.31 4.15
C PHE A 7 8.01 12.51 4.50
N THR A 8 8.44 11.81 5.55
CA THR A 8 9.84 11.74 5.96
C THR A 8 10.62 10.76 5.08
N PRO A 9 11.95 10.90 4.95
CA PRO A 9 12.77 9.93 4.24
C PRO A 9 12.55 8.48 4.69
N THR A 10 12.41 8.26 6.00
CA THR A 10 12.13 6.93 6.58
C THR A 10 10.80 6.34 6.09
N GLN A 11 9.73 7.14 6.04
CA GLN A 11 8.43 6.70 5.52
C GLN A 11 8.50 6.33 4.03
N ARG A 12 9.27 7.10 3.25
CA ARG A 12 9.51 6.83 1.83
C ARG A 12 10.26 5.51 1.62
N VAL A 13 11.25 5.23 2.47
CA VAL A 13 11.98 3.95 2.46
C VAL A 13 11.07 2.79 2.82
N PHE A 14 10.24 2.90 3.87
CA PHE A 14 9.26 1.85 4.20
C PHE A 14 8.34 1.55 3.02
N HIS A 15 7.82 2.59 2.36
CA HIS A 15 6.99 2.42 1.18
C HIS A 15 7.74 1.73 0.04
N LEU A 16 8.98 2.16 -0.26
CA LEU A 16 9.79 1.57 -1.32
C LEU A 16 10.08 0.08 -1.05
N VAL A 17 10.47 -0.27 0.17
CA VAL A 17 10.73 -1.65 0.58
C VAL A 17 9.47 -2.49 0.43
N LEU A 18 8.33 -1.99 0.93
CA LEU A 18 7.04 -2.68 0.84
C LEU A 18 6.61 -2.90 -0.61
N MET A 19 6.71 -1.87 -1.44
CA MET A 19 6.35 -1.92 -2.86
C MET A 19 7.17 -2.96 -3.62
N LEU A 20 8.50 -2.98 -3.43
CA LEU A 20 9.37 -3.94 -4.08
C LEU A 20 9.13 -5.37 -3.58
N SER A 21 9.00 -5.58 -2.26
CA SER A 21 8.72 -6.90 -1.72
C SER A 21 7.35 -7.42 -2.15
N PHE A 22 6.33 -6.55 -2.15
CA PHE A 22 4.97 -6.90 -2.57
C PHE A 22 4.92 -7.26 -4.06
N PHE A 23 5.64 -6.54 -4.92
CA PHE A 23 5.74 -6.86 -6.33
C PHE A 23 6.34 -8.25 -6.57
N VAL A 24 7.45 -8.57 -5.88
CA VAL A 24 8.08 -9.90 -5.99
C VAL A 24 7.18 -10.99 -5.40
N GLN A 25 6.50 -10.74 -4.27
CA GLN A 25 5.51 -11.66 -3.71
C GLN A 25 4.35 -11.93 -4.68
N SER A 26 3.87 -10.90 -5.36
CA SER A 26 2.79 -11.00 -6.34
C SER A 26 3.24 -11.82 -7.55
N ALA A 27 4.40 -11.52 -8.13
CA ALA A 27 4.95 -12.26 -9.26
C ALA A 27 5.21 -13.74 -8.93
N THR A 28 5.87 -14.02 -7.80
CA THR A 28 6.14 -15.40 -7.38
C THR A 28 4.88 -16.15 -6.94
N GLY A 29 3.93 -15.47 -6.29
CA GLY A 29 2.65 -16.04 -5.89
C GLY A 29 1.81 -16.46 -7.09
N LEU A 30 1.70 -15.58 -8.10
CA LEU A 30 1.02 -15.87 -9.37
C LEU A 30 1.74 -16.99 -10.14
N ALA A 31 3.06 -16.98 -10.22
CA ALA A 31 3.82 -18.05 -10.87
C ALA A 31 3.48 -19.44 -10.30
N ARG A 32 3.25 -19.54 -8.98
CA ARG A 32 2.82 -20.79 -8.34
C ARG A 32 1.33 -21.08 -8.53
N MET A 33 0.49 -20.05 -8.44
CA MET A 33 -0.95 -20.20 -8.59
C MET A 33 -1.32 -20.71 -9.99
N TYR A 34 -0.61 -20.26 -11.01
CA TYR A 34 -0.80 -20.64 -12.41
C TYR A 34 0.28 -21.62 -12.89
N GLY A 35 0.83 -22.44 -11.98
CA GLY A 35 1.97 -23.31 -12.28
C GLY A 35 1.75 -24.33 -13.39
N GLU A 36 0.49 -24.61 -13.74
CA GLU A 36 0.08 -25.52 -14.83
C GLU A 36 -0.08 -24.80 -16.18
N THR A 37 0.02 -23.47 -16.22
CA THR A 37 -0.13 -22.69 -17.46
C THR A 37 1.21 -22.24 -18.01
N HIS A 38 1.28 -22.00 -19.33
CA HIS A 38 2.47 -21.43 -19.96
C HIS A 38 2.90 -20.10 -19.34
N TRP A 39 1.94 -19.27 -18.92
CA TRP A 39 2.24 -18.00 -18.27
C TRP A 39 2.86 -18.18 -16.88
N GLY A 40 2.36 -19.13 -16.08
CA GLY A 40 2.99 -19.46 -14.80
C GLY A 40 4.41 -20.00 -14.96
N HIS A 41 4.65 -20.86 -15.96
CA HIS A 41 6.00 -21.31 -16.31
C HIS A 41 6.91 -20.17 -16.75
N PHE A 42 6.41 -19.24 -17.58
CA PHE A 42 7.14 -18.04 -17.98
C PHE A 42 7.53 -17.19 -16.78
N LEU A 43 6.60 -16.89 -15.88
CA LEU A 43 6.91 -16.17 -14.64
C LEU A 43 7.92 -16.93 -13.79
N ALA A 44 7.80 -18.25 -13.69
CA ALA A 44 8.71 -19.07 -12.91
C ALA A 44 10.14 -19.07 -13.45
N SER A 45 10.33 -18.90 -14.77
CA SER A 45 11.65 -18.88 -15.40
C SER A 45 12.56 -17.78 -14.86
N PHE A 46 12.00 -16.61 -14.51
CA PHE A 46 12.75 -15.49 -13.92
C PHE A 46 13.30 -15.80 -12.52
N PHE A 47 12.76 -16.80 -11.84
CA PHE A 47 13.15 -17.18 -10.48
C PHE A 47 13.84 -18.54 -10.42
N GLY A 48 14.26 -19.11 -11.55
CA GLY A 48 14.93 -20.41 -11.60
C GLY A 48 13.97 -21.62 -11.63
N GLY A 49 12.76 -21.44 -12.15
CA GLY A 49 11.75 -22.49 -12.27
C GLY A 49 10.94 -22.70 -10.98
N TYR A 50 10.15 -23.78 -10.94
CA TYR A 50 9.18 -24.03 -9.86
C TYR A 50 9.78 -24.00 -8.46
N SER A 51 10.90 -24.71 -8.26
CA SER A 51 11.61 -24.77 -6.97
C SER A 51 12.18 -23.40 -6.57
N GLY A 52 12.70 -22.66 -7.54
CA GLY A 52 13.27 -21.34 -7.30
C GLY A 52 12.20 -20.31 -6.91
N VAL A 53 11.05 -20.32 -7.58
CA VAL A 53 9.88 -19.50 -7.20
C VAL A 53 9.47 -19.73 -5.76
N LEU A 54 9.33 -21.00 -5.33
CA LEU A 54 8.96 -21.33 -3.94
C LEU A 54 9.97 -20.75 -2.94
N ASN A 55 11.27 -20.88 -3.23
CA ASN A 55 12.33 -20.38 -2.36
C ASN A 55 12.30 -18.85 -2.28
N VAL A 56 12.23 -18.16 -3.42
CA VAL A 56 12.14 -16.69 -3.47
C VAL A 56 10.89 -16.19 -2.76
N HIS A 57 9.73 -16.83 -3.00
CA HIS A 57 8.47 -16.46 -2.35
C HIS A 57 8.58 -16.56 -0.82
N LYS A 58 9.16 -17.64 -0.30
CA LYS A 58 9.36 -17.82 1.15
C LYS A 58 10.34 -16.80 1.72
N LEU A 59 11.48 -16.59 1.08
CA LEU A 59 12.52 -15.67 1.57
C LEU A 59 12.02 -14.23 1.57
N VAL A 60 11.41 -13.78 0.48
CA VAL A 60 10.87 -12.42 0.36
C VAL A 60 9.66 -12.24 1.27
N GLY A 61 8.84 -13.27 1.49
CA GLY A 61 7.71 -13.22 2.42
C GLY A 61 8.16 -13.05 3.87
N ILE A 62 9.19 -13.80 4.30
CA ILE A 62 9.81 -13.65 5.62
C ILE A 62 10.45 -12.25 5.75
N PHE A 63 11.15 -11.78 4.71
CA PHE A 63 11.73 -10.43 4.70
C PHE A 63 10.65 -9.35 4.82
N MET A 64 9.55 -9.47 4.07
CA MET A 64 8.43 -8.52 4.11
C MET A 64 7.78 -8.49 5.50
N LEU A 65 7.61 -9.65 6.14
CA LEU A 65 7.14 -9.73 7.51
C LEU A 65 8.10 -9.07 8.51
N ALA A 66 9.40 -9.30 8.38
CA ALA A 66 10.39 -8.64 9.22
C ALA A 66 10.34 -7.11 9.04
N ALA A 67 10.28 -6.63 7.79
CA ALA A 67 10.13 -5.21 7.48
C ALA A 67 8.83 -4.63 8.04
N PHE A 68 7.73 -5.38 8.01
CA PHE A 68 6.46 -5.00 8.63
C PHE A 68 6.58 -4.85 10.15
N PHE A 69 7.23 -5.80 10.84
CA PHE A 69 7.49 -5.65 12.28
C PHE A 69 8.38 -4.47 12.61
N VAL A 70 9.41 -4.20 11.80
CA VAL A 70 10.24 -2.99 11.94
C VAL A 70 9.39 -1.72 11.75
N HIS A 71 8.46 -1.71 10.81
CA HIS A 71 7.51 -0.61 10.62
C HIS A 71 6.58 -0.44 11.83
N VAL A 72 6.00 -1.53 12.35
CA VAL A 72 5.16 -1.48 13.57
C VAL A 72 5.94 -0.93 14.76
N PHE A 73 7.17 -1.42 14.96
CA PHE A 73 8.05 -0.92 16.02
C PHE A 73 8.39 0.56 15.81
N TYR A 74 8.70 0.97 14.57
CA TYR A 74 8.95 2.37 14.22
C TYR A 74 7.75 3.27 14.53
N VAL A 75 6.52 2.84 14.20
CA VAL A 75 5.31 3.60 14.51
C VAL A 75 5.14 3.68 16.03
N PHE A 76 5.33 2.58 16.75
CA PHE A 76 5.20 2.52 18.20
C PHE A 76 6.16 3.48 18.93
N ILE A 77 7.44 3.52 18.54
CA ILE A 77 8.43 4.45 19.13
C ILE A 77 8.17 5.92 18.77
N LYS A 78 7.44 6.18 17.68
CA LYS A 78 7.07 7.53 17.23
C LYS A 78 5.80 8.05 17.90
N ILE A 79 5.08 7.23 18.66
CA ILE A 79 3.95 7.69 19.45
C ILE A 79 4.46 8.65 20.53
N ASP A 80 3.87 9.84 20.56
CA ASP A 80 4.04 10.75 21.70
C ASP A 80 3.17 10.28 22.86
N TRP A 81 3.76 9.48 23.74
CA TRP A 81 3.10 8.93 24.93
C TRP A 81 2.71 9.99 25.95
N ARG A 82 3.37 11.15 25.98
CA ARG A 82 3.01 12.25 26.89
C ARG A 82 1.74 12.96 26.43
N GLY A 83 1.52 13.00 25.11
CA GLY A 83 0.31 13.53 24.48
C GLY A 83 -0.84 12.52 24.32
N PHE A 84 -0.75 11.33 24.90
CA PHE A 84 -1.79 10.30 24.78
C PHE A 84 -3.09 10.72 25.51
N PRO A 85 -4.29 10.44 24.95
CA PRO A 85 -4.59 9.75 23.69
C PRO A 85 -4.60 10.66 22.46
N LYS A 86 -4.47 11.98 22.62
CA LYS A 86 -4.60 12.97 21.53
C LYS A 86 -3.55 12.79 20.43
N SER A 87 -2.34 12.34 20.76
CA SER A 87 -1.29 12.04 19.78
C SER A 87 -1.64 10.90 18.83
N VAL A 88 -2.48 9.96 19.29
CA VAL A 88 -2.85 8.73 18.57
C VAL A 88 -4.20 8.86 17.87
N TYR A 89 -5.12 9.67 18.38
CA TYR A 89 -6.43 9.95 17.75
C TYR A 89 -6.49 11.32 17.05
N GLY A 90 -5.37 12.02 17.01
CA GLY A 90 -5.26 13.34 16.38
C GLY A 90 -5.35 13.29 14.83
N PRO A 91 -5.47 14.46 14.20
CA PRO A 91 -5.56 14.58 12.73
C PRO A 91 -4.30 14.13 11.98
N ASP A 92 -3.15 14.03 12.64
CA ASP A 92 -1.91 13.50 12.06
C ASP A 92 -1.81 11.97 12.13
N SER A 93 -2.76 11.31 12.80
CA SER A 93 -2.83 9.86 12.92
C SER A 93 -3.50 9.21 11.71
N LEU A 94 -3.02 8.01 11.37
CA LEU A 94 -3.63 7.12 10.39
C LEU A 94 -4.69 6.19 11.02
N LEU A 95 -4.93 6.27 12.34
CA LEU A 95 -6.04 5.53 12.94
C LEU A 95 -7.38 5.99 12.35
N PRO A 96 -8.28 5.06 11.99
CA PRO A 96 -9.65 5.39 11.63
C PRO A 96 -10.37 5.92 12.87
N ARG A 97 -11.22 6.91 12.66
CA ARG A 97 -12.00 7.58 13.71
C ARG A 97 -13.44 7.75 13.25
N TRP A 98 -14.34 8.01 14.20
CA TRP A 98 -15.75 8.22 13.89
C TRP A 98 -16.00 9.42 12.97
N GLU A 99 -15.13 10.44 13.02
CA GLU A 99 -15.19 11.57 12.10
C GLU A 99 -14.96 11.15 10.64
N ASP A 100 -14.18 10.09 10.40
CA ASP A 100 -13.92 9.61 9.04
C ASP A 100 -15.20 9.05 8.40
N VAL A 101 -16.11 8.45 9.18
CA VAL A 101 -17.45 8.02 8.71
C VAL A 101 -18.28 9.24 8.32
N GLY A 102 -18.27 10.28 9.14
CA GLY A 102 -18.91 11.56 8.82
C GLY A 102 -18.37 12.17 7.53
N GLN A 103 -17.05 12.09 7.31
CA GLN A 103 -16.41 12.52 6.07
C GLN A 103 -16.85 11.69 4.87
N VAL A 104 -17.01 10.36 5.00
CA VAL A 104 -17.55 9.53 3.91
C VAL A 104 -18.96 9.99 3.54
N LEU A 105 -19.85 10.14 4.52
CA LEU A 105 -21.23 10.57 4.27
C LEU A 105 -21.30 11.99 3.70
N GLN A 106 -20.41 12.89 4.13
CA GLN A 106 -20.30 14.23 3.56
C GLN A 106 -19.80 14.17 2.12
N HIS A 107 -18.78 13.36 1.84
CA HIS A 107 -18.22 13.21 0.51
C HIS A 107 -19.23 12.62 -0.48
N LEU A 108 -20.00 11.62 -0.05
CA LEU A 108 -21.12 11.07 -0.83
C LEU A 108 -22.19 12.13 -1.10
N GLY A 109 -22.58 12.89 -0.08
CA GLY A 109 -23.51 14.02 -0.25
C GLY A 109 -23.00 15.05 -1.24
N TRP A 110 -21.70 15.36 -1.22
CA TRP A 110 -21.09 16.27 -2.19
C TRP A 110 -21.08 15.73 -3.62
N ILE A 111 -20.77 14.44 -3.80
CA ILE A 111 -20.86 13.77 -5.11
C ILE A 111 -22.29 13.84 -5.67
N LEU A 112 -23.30 13.73 -4.81
CA LEU A 112 -24.72 13.87 -5.16
C LEU A 112 -25.20 15.33 -5.28
N GLY A 113 -24.33 16.32 -5.05
CA GLY A 113 -24.69 17.75 -5.08
C GLY A 113 -25.52 18.24 -3.88
N LEU A 114 -25.63 17.44 -2.83
CA LEU A 114 -26.46 17.71 -1.64
C LEU A 114 -25.70 18.39 -0.49
N LYS A 115 -24.37 18.33 -0.50
CA LYS A 115 -23.51 18.89 0.55
C LYS A 115 -22.30 19.58 -0.05
N GLU A 116 -21.67 20.45 0.73
CA GLU A 116 -20.36 21.01 0.38
C GLU A 116 -19.26 19.94 0.45
N ALA A 117 -18.20 20.16 -0.33
CA ALA A 117 -17.03 19.29 -0.35
C ALA A 117 -16.43 19.15 1.07
N PRO A 118 -16.12 17.92 1.51
CA PRO A 118 -15.47 17.70 2.79
C PRO A 118 -14.11 18.41 2.86
N ARG A 119 -13.87 19.10 3.97
CA ARG A 119 -12.61 19.80 4.23
C ARG A 119 -11.63 18.85 4.91
N PHE A 120 -10.85 18.14 4.10
CA PHE A 120 -9.88 17.18 4.61
C PHE A 120 -8.71 17.84 5.34
N ASP A 121 -8.27 17.18 6.40
CA ASP A 121 -7.01 17.47 7.07
C ASP A 121 -5.88 16.66 6.38
N ARG A 122 -4.77 16.41 7.10
CA ARG A 122 -3.57 15.78 6.57
C ARG A 122 -3.86 14.44 5.90
N TRP A 123 -4.81 13.68 6.45
CA TRP A 123 -5.26 12.39 5.94
C TRP A 123 -6.75 12.44 5.61
N ALA A 124 -7.09 11.98 4.42
CA ALA A 124 -8.47 11.70 4.03
C ALA A 124 -8.84 10.27 4.45
N TYR A 125 -10.14 9.99 4.60
CA TYR A 125 -10.62 8.68 5.05
C TYR A 125 -10.12 7.53 4.15
N TRP A 126 -10.02 7.75 2.83
CA TRP A 126 -9.58 6.72 1.89
C TRP A 126 -8.09 6.40 2.03
N GLU A 127 -7.25 7.36 2.40
CA GLU A 127 -5.82 7.11 2.64
C GLU A 127 -5.61 6.28 3.90
N LYS A 128 -6.45 6.51 4.93
CA LYS A 128 -6.45 5.68 6.12
C LYS A 128 -6.93 4.27 5.80
N PHE A 129 -8.01 4.17 5.01
CA PHE A 129 -8.51 2.88 4.56
C PHE A 129 -7.45 2.10 3.76
N ASP A 130 -6.79 2.75 2.79
CA ASP A 130 -5.70 2.17 1.98
C ASP A 130 -4.53 1.68 2.86
N TYR A 131 -4.10 2.49 3.83
CA TYR A 131 -3.08 2.08 4.81
C TYR A 131 -3.49 0.83 5.60
N TRP A 132 -4.72 0.79 6.12
CA TRP A 132 -5.20 -0.32 6.96
C TRP A 132 -5.53 -1.58 6.18
N ALA A 133 -6.03 -1.45 4.96
CA ALA A 133 -6.27 -2.58 4.07
C ALA A 133 -4.97 -3.34 3.81
N VAL A 134 -3.89 -2.63 3.46
CA VAL A 134 -2.57 -3.26 3.27
C VAL A 134 -2.01 -3.79 4.59
N PHE A 135 -2.16 -3.06 5.70
CA PHE A 135 -1.69 -3.50 7.02
C PHE A 135 -2.28 -4.86 7.43
N TRP A 136 -3.60 -5.02 7.33
CA TRP A 136 -4.28 -6.27 7.65
C TRP A 136 -4.01 -7.38 6.64
N GLY A 137 -3.90 -7.03 5.35
CA GLY A 137 -3.53 -7.98 4.30
C GLY A 137 -2.17 -8.64 4.58
N ILE A 138 -1.17 -7.86 5.03
CA ILE A 138 0.13 -8.41 5.44
C ILE A 138 -0.01 -9.35 6.65
N CYS A 139 -0.84 -9.02 7.64
CA CYS A 139 -1.07 -9.90 8.79
C CYS A 139 -1.68 -11.26 8.36
N ILE A 140 -2.69 -11.23 7.49
CA ILE A 140 -3.38 -12.44 7.01
C ILE A 140 -2.45 -13.27 6.12
N LEU A 141 -1.86 -12.66 5.08
CA LEU A 141 -0.94 -13.33 4.15
C LEU A 141 0.31 -13.82 4.86
N GLY A 142 0.89 -13.00 5.73
CA GLY A 142 2.06 -13.35 6.50
C GLY A 142 1.81 -14.50 7.47
N GLY A 143 0.72 -14.42 8.24
CA GLY A 143 0.35 -15.47 9.20
C GLY A 143 0.07 -16.81 8.52
N THR A 144 -0.80 -16.80 7.50
CA THR A 144 -1.11 -18.02 6.71
C THR A 144 0.14 -18.54 6.00
N GLY A 145 0.95 -17.65 5.39
CA GLY A 145 2.16 -18.01 4.66
C GLY A 145 3.24 -18.62 5.54
N LEU A 146 3.42 -18.13 6.77
CA LEU A 146 4.36 -18.72 7.74
C LEU A 146 3.97 -20.16 8.09
N ILE A 147 2.68 -20.40 8.37
CA ILE A 147 2.17 -21.75 8.67
C ILE A 147 2.35 -22.66 7.44
N LEU A 148 2.05 -22.17 6.24
CA LEU A 148 2.17 -22.92 4.99
C LEU A 148 3.62 -23.09 4.51
N SER A 149 4.58 -22.37 5.09
CA SER A 149 5.98 -22.40 4.64
C SER A 149 6.67 -23.75 4.92
N LYS A 150 6.20 -24.47 5.94
CA LYS A 150 6.67 -25.81 6.36
C LYS A 150 5.47 -26.68 6.77
N PRO A 151 4.63 -27.10 5.81
CA PRO A 151 3.34 -27.72 6.12
C PRO A 151 3.46 -29.01 6.94
N VAL A 152 4.51 -29.81 6.70
CA VAL A 152 4.79 -31.04 7.47
C VAL A 152 5.07 -30.76 8.96
N VAL A 153 5.76 -29.66 9.26
CA VAL A 153 6.01 -29.25 10.65
C VAL A 153 4.73 -28.69 11.24
N SER A 154 4.01 -27.84 10.50
CA SER A 154 2.75 -27.26 10.95
C SER A 154 1.69 -28.32 11.26
N SER A 155 1.62 -29.42 10.49
CA SER A 155 0.67 -30.52 10.73
C SER A 155 0.92 -31.30 12.01
N LEU A 156 2.06 -31.11 12.69
CA LEU A 156 2.29 -31.66 14.04
C LEU A 156 1.48 -30.92 15.10
N TYR A 157 1.08 -29.67 14.82
CA TYR A 157 0.39 -28.79 15.77
C TYR A 157 -1.08 -28.54 15.39
N MET A 158 -1.50 -28.88 14.17
CA MET A 158 -2.86 -28.70 13.71
C MET A 158 -3.31 -29.79 12.73
N PRO A 159 -4.62 -30.10 12.66
CA PRO A 159 -5.16 -31.05 11.68
C PRO A 159 -4.88 -30.62 10.24
N GLY A 160 -4.68 -31.59 9.34
CA GLY A 160 -4.38 -31.31 7.92
C GLY A 160 -5.44 -30.48 7.19
N TRP A 161 -6.72 -30.58 7.56
CA TRP A 161 -7.78 -29.77 6.95
C TRP A 161 -7.59 -28.27 7.20
N VAL A 162 -6.95 -27.88 8.32
CA VAL A 162 -6.65 -26.48 8.63
C VAL A 162 -5.67 -25.92 7.59
N LEU A 163 -4.68 -26.70 7.15
CA LEU A 163 -3.74 -26.28 6.12
C LEU A 163 -4.43 -26.02 4.78
N ASN A 164 -5.46 -26.79 4.44
CA ASN A 164 -6.27 -26.55 3.23
C ASN A 164 -7.04 -25.22 3.34
N VAL A 165 -7.65 -24.94 4.49
CA VAL A 165 -8.35 -23.67 4.74
C VAL A 165 -7.37 -22.49 4.70
N LEU A 166 -6.21 -22.60 5.33
CA LEU A 166 -5.19 -21.55 5.32
C LEU A 166 -4.66 -21.30 3.91
N LEU A 167 -4.46 -22.34 3.11
CA LEU A 167 -4.06 -22.20 1.70
C LEU A 167 -5.12 -21.45 0.90
N TRP A 168 -6.40 -21.76 1.12
CA TRP A 168 -7.51 -21.09 0.45
C TRP A 168 -7.59 -19.60 0.84
N ILE A 169 -7.50 -19.29 2.14
CA ILE A 169 -7.44 -17.91 2.65
C ILE A 169 -6.24 -17.16 2.05
N HIS A 170 -5.05 -17.76 2.08
CA HIS A 170 -3.83 -17.13 1.55
C HIS A 170 -3.97 -16.78 0.06
N ARG A 171 -4.55 -17.69 -0.74
CA ARG A 171 -4.77 -17.45 -2.17
C ARG A 171 -5.77 -16.34 -2.44
N ILE A 172 -6.91 -16.34 -1.75
CA ILE A 172 -7.95 -15.31 -1.93
C ILE A 172 -7.45 -13.96 -1.47
N GLU A 173 -6.83 -13.89 -0.29
CA GLU A 173 -6.29 -12.65 0.23
C GLU A 173 -5.19 -12.08 -0.69
N ALA A 174 -4.38 -12.94 -1.32
CA ALA A 174 -3.36 -12.48 -2.27
C ALA A 174 -4.00 -11.75 -3.46
N ILE A 175 -5.07 -12.31 -4.02
CA ILE A 175 -5.82 -11.70 -5.12
C ILE A 175 -6.49 -10.40 -4.65
N LEU A 176 -7.10 -10.39 -3.46
CA LEU A 176 -7.74 -9.21 -2.89
C LEU A 176 -6.71 -8.09 -2.64
N ALA A 177 -5.54 -8.41 -2.09
CA ALA A 177 -4.46 -7.45 -1.87
C ALA A 177 -3.94 -6.87 -3.19
N MET A 178 -3.71 -7.71 -4.21
CA MET A 178 -3.31 -7.25 -5.54
C MET A 178 -4.38 -6.37 -6.18
N GLY A 179 -5.65 -6.78 -6.09
CA GLY A 179 -6.80 -6.01 -6.57
C GLY A 179 -6.95 -4.68 -5.85
N HIS A 180 -6.75 -4.64 -4.54
CA HIS A 180 -6.79 -3.40 -3.76
C HIS A 180 -5.72 -2.42 -4.19
N VAL A 181 -4.46 -2.88 -4.33
CA VAL A 181 -3.35 -2.03 -4.79
C VAL A 181 -3.63 -1.50 -6.21
N PHE A 182 -4.13 -2.34 -7.10
CA PHE A 182 -4.40 -1.91 -8.47
C PHE A 182 -5.62 -0.99 -8.61
N ILE A 183 -6.73 -1.32 -7.95
CA ILE A 183 -8.00 -0.60 -8.14
C ILE A 183 -8.04 0.65 -7.28
N ILE A 184 -7.68 0.55 -6.00
CA ILE A 184 -7.84 1.64 -5.05
C ILE A 184 -6.57 2.48 -4.98
N HIS A 185 -5.44 1.87 -4.63
CA HIS A 185 -4.19 2.59 -4.41
C HIS A 185 -3.72 3.30 -5.69
N PHE A 186 -3.67 2.60 -6.83
CA PHE A 186 -3.27 3.23 -8.09
C PHE A 186 -4.29 4.26 -8.61
N PHE A 187 -5.59 4.07 -8.40
CA PHE A 187 -6.56 5.10 -8.78
C PHE A 187 -6.33 6.40 -8.02
N ILE A 188 -6.13 6.31 -6.70
CA ILE A 188 -5.83 7.46 -5.85
C ILE A 188 -4.50 8.11 -6.24
N GLY A 189 -3.48 7.29 -6.49
CA GLY A 189 -2.12 7.72 -6.83
C GLY A 189 -1.96 8.27 -8.25
N HIS A 190 -2.73 7.81 -9.22
CA HIS A 190 -2.45 8.09 -10.65
C HIS A 190 -3.63 8.67 -11.43
N LEU A 191 -4.87 8.37 -11.04
CA LEU A 191 -6.06 8.70 -11.87
C LEU A 191 -6.90 9.87 -11.32
N ARG A 192 -6.67 10.31 -10.08
CA ARG A 192 -7.30 11.55 -9.58
C ARG A 192 -6.83 12.74 -10.43
N ARG A 193 -7.75 13.62 -10.83
CA ARG A 193 -7.49 14.81 -11.67
C ARG A 193 -6.25 15.61 -11.24
N HIS A 194 -6.08 15.83 -9.95
CA HIS A 194 -4.98 16.61 -9.39
C HIS A 194 -3.64 15.87 -9.33
N ASN A 195 -3.68 14.53 -9.44
CA ASN A 195 -2.53 13.63 -9.39
C ASN A 195 -2.14 13.08 -10.76
N PHE A 196 -3.01 13.19 -11.76
CA PHE A 196 -2.74 12.66 -13.09
C PHE A 196 -1.50 13.34 -13.72
N PRO A 197 -0.59 12.57 -14.33
CA PRO A 197 -0.66 11.12 -14.58
C PRO A 197 -0.04 10.24 -13.47
N MET A 198 0.61 10.83 -12.46
CA MET A 198 1.11 10.14 -11.28
C MET A 198 1.46 11.13 -10.15
N ASP A 199 1.03 10.82 -8.94
CA ASP A 199 1.42 11.53 -7.73
C ASP A 199 2.84 11.15 -7.30
N LEU A 200 3.74 12.13 -7.33
CA LEU A 200 5.13 11.94 -6.93
C LEU A 200 5.35 12.12 -5.42
N VAL A 201 4.31 12.42 -4.63
CA VAL A 201 4.48 12.84 -3.23
C VAL A 201 5.20 11.80 -2.37
N MET A 202 5.00 10.50 -2.63
CA MET A 202 5.71 9.44 -1.90
C MET A 202 7.18 9.30 -2.35
N PHE A 203 7.49 9.69 -3.59
CA PHE A 203 8.86 9.68 -4.09
C PHE A 203 9.64 10.94 -3.75
N GLU A 204 9.01 12.12 -3.76
CA GLU A 204 9.65 13.40 -3.41
C GLU A 204 9.58 13.69 -1.89
N GLY A 205 8.60 13.12 -1.18
CA GLY A 205 8.32 13.42 0.22
C GLY A 205 7.64 14.77 0.47
N SER A 206 7.40 15.55 -0.57
CA SER A 206 6.81 16.87 -0.50
C SER A 206 5.76 17.05 -1.59
N VAL A 207 4.85 17.99 -1.41
CA VAL A 207 3.76 18.27 -2.34
C VAL A 207 3.62 19.79 -2.50
N ASP A 208 3.14 20.21 -3.66
CA ASP A 208 2.91 21.62 -3.96
C ASP A 208 1.89 22.25 -2.98
N LEU A 209 2.22 23.40 -2.41
CA LEU A 209 1.41 24.04 -1.39
C LEU A 209 0.03 24.46 -1.94
N GLU A 210 -0.02 25.01 -3.15
CA GLU A 210 -1.27 25.46 -3.77
C GLU A 210 -2.21 24.27 -3.98
N LYS A 211 -1.68 23.18 -4.54
CA LYS A 211 -2.42 21.91 -4.69
C LYS A 211 -2.96 21.40 -3.36
N VAL A 212 -2.13 21.41 -2.30
CA VAL A 212 -2.58 20.96 -0.97
C VAL A 212 -3.63 21.87 -0.37
N SER A 213 -3.55 23.18 -0.56
CA SER A 213 -4.57 24.11 -0.06
C SER A 213 -5.95 23.81 -0.65
N HIS A 214 -6.01 23.34 -1.90
CA HIS A 214 -7.25 22.88 -2.51
C HIS A 214 -7.70 21.49 -2.03
N GLU A 215 -6.79 20.52 -1.95
CA GLU A 215 -7.15 19.14 -1.58
C GLU A 215 -7.37 18.95 -0.07
N ARG A 216 -6.68 19.74 0.77
CA ARG A 216 -6.60 19.59 2.23
C ARG A 216 -6.61 20.95 2.92
N PRO A 217 -7.66 21.75 2.73
CA PRO A 217 -7.72 23.11 3.28
C PRO A 217 -7.59 23.12 4.81
N ALA A 218 -8.22 22.16 5.50
CA ALA A 218 -8.16 22.09 6.96
C ALA A 218 -6.74 21.81 7.48
N TRP A 219 -5.91 21.09 6.72
CA TRP A 219 -4.52 20.83 7.10
C TRP A 219 -3.68 22.10 7.03
N VAL A 220 -3.78 22.85 5.93
CA VAL A 220 -3.01 24.09 5.73
C VAL A 220 -3.41 25.13 6.76
N GLU A 221 -4.70 25.36 6.95
CA GLU A 221 -5.21 26.31 7.95
C GLU A 221 -4.78 25.94 9.37
N ARG A 222 -4.72 24.65 9.70
CA ARG A 222 -4.23 24.18 11.00
C ARG A 222 -2.75 24.52 11.19
N LEU A 223 -1.92 24.32 10.17
CA LEU A 223 -0.49 24.65 10.23
C LEU A 223 -0.24 26.16 10.27
N GLU A 224 -1.07 26.96 9.62
CA GLU A 224 -1.03 28.43 9.69
C GLU A 224 -1.39 28.93 11.09
N LYS A 225 -2.51 28.44 11.65
CA LYS A 225 -2.95 28.78 13.02
C LYS A 225 -1.91 28.40 14.08
N GLN A 226 -1.15 27.33 13.85
CA GLN A 226 -0.08 26.88 14.73
C GLN A 226 1.25 27.61 14.50
N GLY A 227 1.37 28.44 13.47
CA GLY A 227 2.63 29.10 13.09
C GLY A 227 3.71 28.14 12.56
N THR A 228 3.37 26.89 12.27
CA THR A 228 4.32 25.84 11.86
C THR A 228 4.44 25.69 10.34
N LEU A 229 3.64 26.39 9.54
CA LEU A 229 3.67 26.27 8.08
C LEU A 229 5.06 26.56 7.50
N ALA A 230 5.67 27.68 7.88
CA ALA A 230 6.96 28.11 7.35
C ALA A 230 8.09 27.08 7.59
N GLY A 231 8.10 26.44 8.76
CA GLY A 231 9.07 25.39 9.12
C GLY A 231 8.86 24.07 8.37
N ASN A 232 7.71 23.86 7.73
CA ASN A 232 7.43 22.68 6.91
C ASN A 232 7.61 22.92 5.41
N LEU A 233 7.96 24.14 5.00
CA LEU A 233 8.23 24.46 3.61
C LEU A 233 9.59 23.91 3.17
N VAL A 234 9.61 23.26 2.01
CA VAL A 234 10.80 22.68 1.42
C VAL A 234 10.94 23.09 -0.04
N LYS A 235 12.17 23.03 -0.57
CA LYS A 235 12.43 23.24 -2.00
C LYS A 235 11.98 22.03 -2.81
N SER A 236 11.66 22.26 -4.07
CA SER A 236 11.37 21.18 -5.02
C SER A 236 12.62 20.36 -5.32
N GLU A 237 12.42 19.07 -5.53
CA GLU A 237 13.46 18.18 -6.04
C GLU A 237 13.92 18.62 -7.44
N PRO A 238 15.20 18.42 -7.79
CA PRO A 238 15.70 18.66 -9.14
C PRO A 238 14.93 17.84 -10.19
N VAL A 239 14.79 18.40 -11.40
CA VAL A 239 14.02 17.78 -12.50
C VAL A 239 14.50 16.38 -12.83
N ALA A 240 15.82 16.14 -12.81
CA ALA A 240 16.41 14.83 -13.07
C ALA A 240 15.86 13.73 -12.14
N PHE A 241 15.73 14.01 -10.84
CA PHE A 241 15.17 13.05 -9.88
C PHE A 241 13.69 12.78 -10.15
N ARG A 242 12.93 13.81 -10.54
CA ARG A 242 11.51 13.66 -10.90
C ARG A 242 11.33 12.77 -12.11
N VAL A 243 12.19 12.89 -13.13
CA VAL A 243 12.18 12.01 -14.29
C VAL A 243 12.43 10.55 -13.86
N THR A 244 13.42 10.30 -13.01
CA THR A 244 13.65 8.94 -12.49
C THR A 244 12.48 8.39 -11.70
N TYR A 245 11.79 9.24 -10.91
CA TYR A 245 10.58 8.82 -10.19
C TYR A 245 9.44 8.45 -11.14
N TYR A 246 9.23 9.22 -12.21
CA TYR A 246 8.25 8.87 -13.25
C TYR A 246 8.58 7.54 -13.93
N VAL A 247 9.82 7.37 -14.40
CA VAL A 247 10.24 6.13 -15.07
C VAL A 247 10.05 4.92 -14.15
N PHE A 248 10.52 5.02 -12.90
CA PHE A 248 10.38 3.95 -11.92
C PHE A 248 8.91 3.65 -11.59
N GLY A 249 8.12 4.67 -11.29
CA GLY A 249 6.71 4.51 -10.96
C GLY A 249 5.92 3.89 -12.11
N TYR A 250 6.12 4.33 -13.35
CA TYR A 250 5.47 3.72 -14.51
C TYR A 250 5.91 2.29 -14.75
N ALA A 251 7.19 1.96 -14.57
CA ALA A 251 7.66 0.58 -14.67
C ALA A 251 6.94 -0.32 -13.66
N MET A 252 6.79 0.13 -12.41
CA MET A 252 6.04 -0.60 -11.38
C MET A 252 4.56 -0.74 -11.73
N ILE A 253 3.92 0.33 -12.21
CA ILE A 253 2.51 0.29 -12.62
C ILE A 253 2.32 -0.71 -13.76
N ILE A 254 3.13 -0.61 -14.83
CA ILE A 254 3.06 -1.50 -16.00
C ILE A 254 3.27 -2.95 -15.56
N GLY A 255 4.25 -3.22 -14.69
CA GLY A 255 4.48 -4.55 -14.14
C GLY A 255 3.27 -5.07 -13.36
N CYS A 256 2.70 -4.28 -12.46
CA CYS A 256 1.52 -4.67 -11.69
C CYS A 256 0.28 -4.88 -12.58
N VAL A 257 0.05 -4.01 -13.57
CA VAL A 257 -1.03 -4.14 -14.56
C VAL A 257 -0.85 -5.44 -15.34
N TYR A 258 0.37 -5.70 -15.81
CA TYR A 258 0.70 -6.92 -16.55
C TYR A 258 0.38 -8.17 -15.72
N LEU A 259 0.81 -8.21 -14.46
CA LEU A 259 0.53 -9.34 -13.56
C LEU A 259 -0.97 -9.53 -13.33
N LEU A 260 -1.70 -8.44 -13.10
CA LEU A 260 -3.14 -8.52 -12.85
C LEU A 260 -3.92 -8.98 -14.09
N VAL A 261 -3.67 -8.36 -15.25
CA VAL A 261 -4.38 -8.67 -16.49
C VAL A 261 -4.13 -10.11 -16.90
N ASN A 262 -2.86 -10.57 -16.87
CA ASN A 262 -2.56 -11.95 -17.20
C ASN A 262 -3.08 -12.93 -16.15
N GLY A 263 -3.13 -12.53 -14.87
CA GLY A 263 -3.81 -13.30 -13.83
C GLY A 263 -5.27 -13.57 -14.20
N ILE A 264 -6.02 -12.53 -14.59
CA ILE A 264 -7.42 -12.66 -15.01
C ILE A 264 -7.56 -13.52 -16.27
N VAL A 265 -6.74 -13.27 -17.29
CA VAL A 265 -6.81 -13.99 -18.58
C VAL A 265 -6.56 -15.49 -18.42
N ASN A 266 -5.65 -15.89 -17.52
CA ASN A 266 -5.30 -17.30 -17.33
C ASN A 266 -6.22 -18.01 -16.31
N VAL A 267 -7.28 -17.37 -15.80
CA VAL A 267 -8.22 -18.02 -14.85
C VAL A 267 -8.91 -19.24 -15.47
N SER A 268 -9.26 -19.20 -16.77
CA SER A 268 -9.93 -20.33 -17.43
C SER A 268 -9.05 -21.59 -17.44
N GLY A 269 -7.73 -21.44 -17.59
CA GLY A 269 -6.77 -22.54 -17.52
C GLY A 269 -6.62 -23.17 -16.12
N LEU A 270 -7.29 -22.65 -15.09
CA LEU A 270 -7.41 -23.27 -13.76
C LEU A 270 -8.72 -24.06 -13.57
N LEU A 271 -9.68 -23.90 -14.49
CA LEU A 271 -11.02 -24.50 -14.42
C LEU A 271 -11.16 -25.71 -15.37
N GLU A 272 -10.19 -25.92 -16.25
CA GLU A 272 -10.01 -27.12 -17.08
C GLU A 272 -9.14 -28.15 -16.37
#